data_AF-A0A967WPV5-F1
#
_entry.id   AF-A0A967WPV5-F1
#
_cell.length_a   1.000
_cell.length_b   1.000
_cell.length_c   1.000
_cell.angle_alpha   90.00
_cell.angle_beta   90.00
_cell.angle_gamma   90.00
#
_symmetry.space_group_name_H-M   'P 1'
#
loop_
_entity.id
_entity.type
_entity.pdbx_description
1 polymer ?
#
loop_
_entity_poly.entity_id
_entity_poly.type
_entity_poly.pdbx_seq_one_letter_code
_entity_poly.pdbx_strand_id
1 'polypeptide(L)'
;MLRNVRRALLPGGRFVLDVTTRAGRMQWKGEKRWYVAESGFWKPGRHLVLEEDFDYPEQAIYLNQFTVIEADGKVSVYRNWFQDYDPASITAELEAGGFTVEGIWGDLTGTPYEEGSAWIGVVARKE
;
A
#
# COMPACT_ATOMS: atom_id res chain seq x y z
N MET A 1 12.44 0.29 7.13
CA MET A 1 11.43 -0.43 7.95
C MET A 1 11.86 -1.87 8.28
N LEU A 2 12.30 -2.64 7.27
CA LEU A 2 12.66 -4.06 7.39
C LEU A 2 13.67 -4.42 8.50
N ARG A 3 14.64 -3.54 8.80
CA ARG A 3 15.57 -3.72 9.94
C ARG A 3 14.85 -3.95 11.27
N ASN A 4 13.74 -3.26 11.52
CA ASN A 4 12.99 -3.41 12.77
C ASN A 4 12.26 -4.76 12.80
N VAL A 5 11.67 -5.19 11.68
CA VAL A 5 11.04 -6.50 11.54
C VAL A 5 12.07 -7.61 11.76
N ARG A 6 13.23 -7.52 11.10
CA ARG A 6 14.32 -8.48 11.26
C ARG A 6 14.82 -8.55 12.71
N ARG A 7 14.91 -7.42 13.41
CA ARG A 7 15.30 -7.39 14.83
C ARG A 7 14.27 -8.08 15.72
N ALA A 8 12.98 -7.99 15.41
CA ALA A 8 11.90 -8.59 16.20
C ALA A 8 11.79 -10.12 16.02
N LEU A 9 12.23 -10.65 14.87
CA LEU A 9 12.16 -12.08 14.58
C LEU A 9 13.32 -12.87 15.20
N LEU A 10 13.02 -14.08 15.69
CA LEU A 10 14.03 -15.09 16.03
C LEU A 10 14.78 -15.57 14.78
N PRO A 11 15.99 -16.16 14.91
CA PRO A 11 16.67 -16.81 13.79
C PRO A 11 15.76 -17.84 13.10
N GLY A 12 15.68 -17.77 11.76
CA GLY A 12 14.75 -18.62 10.98
C GLY A 12 13.27 -18.22 11.06
N GLY A 13 12.93 -17.15 11.78
CA GLY A 13 11.56 -16.60 11.84
C GLY A 13 11.08 -16.08 10.48
N ARG A 14 9.77 -16.18 10.24
CA ARG A 14 9.15 -15.78 8.98
C ARG A 14 8.45 -14.44 9.11
N PHE A 15 8.64 -13.60 8.11
CA PHE A 15 7.86 -12.41 7.86
C PHE A 15 6.88 -12.73 6.73
N VAL A 16 5.59 -12.59 7.03
CA VAL A 16 4.51 -12.78 6.06
C VAL A 16 3.84 -11.43 5.85
N LEU A 17 3.76 -10.98 4.60
CA LEU A 17 3.22 -9.69 4.21
C LEU A 17 2.56 -9.76 2.84
N ASP A 18 1.69 -8.81 2.57
CA ASP A 18 1.24 -8.50 1.22
C ASP A 18 1.77 -7.13 0.76
N VAL A 19 1.85 -6.96 -0.56
CA VAL A 19 2.09 -5.68 -1.22
C VAL A 19 1.12 -5.51 -2.39
N THR A 20 0.80 -4.26 -2.73
CA THR A 20 -0.04 -3.97 -3.89
C THR A 20 0.74 -4.17 -5.18
N THR A 21 0.05 -4.63 -6.21
CA THR A 21 0.57 -4.60 -7.57
C THR A 21 -0.01 -3.41 -8.33
N ARG A 22 0.67 -3.09 -9.43
CA ARG A 22 0.19 -2.12 -10.40
C ARG A 22 -1.20 -2.47 -10.95
N ALA A 23 -1.43 -3.76 -11.21
CA ALA A 23 -2.70 -4.24 -11.76
C ALA A 23 -3.84 -4.06 -10.76
N GLY A 24 -3.62 -4.39 -9.48
CA GLY A 24 -4.60 -4.15 -8.42
C GLY A 24 -4.94 -2.67 -8.29
N ARG A 25 -3.90 -1.83 -8.34
CA ARG A 25 -4.08 -0.39 -8.23
C ARG A 25 -4.87 0.21 -9.39
N MET A 26 -4.72 -0.35 -10.59
CA MET A 26 -5.52 0.04 -11.75
C MET A 26 -6.99 -0.37 -11.65
N GLN A 27 -7.29 -1.50 -10.99
CA GLN A 27 -8.68 -1.92 -10.76
C GLN A 27 -9.42 -0.98 -9.81
N TRP A 28 -8.72 -0.43 -8.82
CA TRP A 28 -9.31 0.46 -7.83
C TRP A 28 -9.22 1.93 -8.19
N LYS A 29 -8.56 2.28 -9.31
CA LYS A 29 -8.34 3.67 -9.73
C LYS A 29 -9.66 4.39 -9.74
N GLY A 30 -9.80 5.36 -8.84
CA GLY A 30 -11.02 6.14 -8.70
C GLY A 30 -11.03 7.27 -9.70
N GLU A 31 -12.23 7.62 -10.16
CA GLU A 31 -12.46 8.97 -10.68
C GLU A 31 -12.37 9.98 -9.53
N LYS A 32 -12.31 11.26 -9.85
CA LYS A 32 -12.38 12.31 -8.83
C LYS A 32 -13.70 12.19 -8.07
N ARG A 33 -13.62 12.00 -6.75
CA ARG A 33 -14.80 11.84 -5.89
C ARG A 33 -14.87 12.98 -4.89
N TRP A 34 -16.07 13.25 -4.42
CA TRP A 34 -16.26 14.12 -3.28
C TRP A 34 -17.45 13.66 -2.45
N TYR A 35 -17.42 13.97 -1.17
CA TYR A 35 -18.54 13.75 -0.25
C TYR A 35 -18.46 14.71 0.93
N VAL A 36 -19.61 14.91 1.58
CA VAL A 36 -19.69 15.60 2.87
C VAL A 36 -19.81 14.55 3.95
N ALA A 37 -18.98 14.65 4.99
CA ALA A 37 -19.10 13.86 6.20
C ALA A 37 -19.52 14.77 7.35
N GLU A 38 -20.50 14.32 8.15
CA GLU A 38 -20.96 15.06 9.33
C GLU A 38 -19.95 14.99 10.49
N SER A 39 -19.15 13.93 10.53
CA SER A 39 -17.99 13.70 11.42
C SER A 39 -17.23 12.45 10.94
N GLY A 40 -16.07 12.13 11.51
CA GLY A 40 -15.44 10.82 11.35
C GLY A 40 -13.92 10.84 11.21
N PHE A 41 -13.42 9.98 10.33
CA PHE A 41 -11.99 9.64 10.20
C PHE A 41 -11.08 10.86 9.98
N TRP A 42 -11.47 11.77 9.09
CA TRP A 42 -10.63 12.94 8.77
C TRP A 42 -10.72 14.03 9.84
N LYS A 43 -11.94 14.35 10.28
CA LYS A 43 -12.24 15.43 11.22
C LYS A 43 -13.45 15.11 12.09
N PRO A 44 -13.49 15.61 13.34
CA PRO A 44 -14.61 15.38 14.25
C PRO A 44 -15.88 16.17 13.89
N GLY A 45 -15.76 17.34 13.25
CA GLY A 45 -16.90 18.16 12.81
C GLY A 45 -17.24 17.96 11.35
N ARG A 46 -18.34 18.58 10.87
CA ARG A 46 -18.79 18.49 9.48
C ARG A 46 -17.75 19.06 8.50
N HIS A 47 -17.43 18.32 7.44
CA HIS A 47 -16.40 18.67 6.47
C HIS A 47 -16.71 18.12 5.06
N LEU A 48 -16.22 18.82 4.05
CA LEU A 48 -16.18 18.37 2.66
C LEU A 48 -14.85 17.64 2.40
N VAL A 49 -14.90 16.49 1.74
CA VAL A 49 -13.73 15.73 1.30
C VAL A 49 -13.70 15.70 -0.22
N LEU A 50 -12.56 16.09 -0.80
CA LEU A 50 -12.27 15.95 -2.22
C LEU A 50 -11.17 14.90 -2.37
N GLU A 51 -11.45 13.84 -3.13
CA GLU A 51 -10.51 12.75 -3.40
C GLU A 51 -9.96 12.88 -4.82
N GLU A 52 -8.64 12.77 -4.95
CA GLU A 52 -7.94 12.77 -6.23
C GLU A 52 -6.81 11.75 -6.21
N ASP A 53 -6.71 10.98 -7.28
CA ASP A 53 -5.69 9.97 -7.47
C ASP A 53 -4.62 10.45 -8.45
N PHE A 54 -3.35 10.24 -8.11
CA PHE A 54 -2.21 10.55 -8.97
C PHE A 54 -1.40 9.30 -9.22
N ASP A 55 -0.92 9.19 -10.46
CA ASP A 55 -0.30 7.99 -10.97
C ASP A 55 1.08 8.31 -11.56
N TYR A 56 2.12 7.67 -11.01
CA TYR A 56 3.53 7.90 -11.34
C TYR A 56 4.16 6.56 -11.80
N PRO A 57 3.88 6.13 -13.05
CA PRO A 57 4.23 4.79 -13.51
C PRO A 57 5.74 4.53 -13.58
N GLU A 58 6.55 5.55 -13.91
CA GLU A 58 8.01 5.41 -14.00
C GLU A 58 8.66 5.08 -12.65
N GLN A 59 8.03 5.50 -11.55
CA GLN A 59 8.50 5.27 -10.19
C GLN A 59 7.79 4.10 -9.50
N ALA A 60 6.81 3.47 -10.16
CA ALA A 60 5.86 2.54 -9.55
C ALA A 60 5.18 3.12 -8.30
N ILE A 61 4.84 4.42 -8.34
CA ILE A 61 4.21 5.12 -7.21
C ILE A 61 2.78 5.51 -7.58
N TYR A 62 1.90 5.36 -6.60
CA TYR A 62 0.52 5.83 -6.65
C TYR A 62 0.18 6.67 -5.42
N LEU A 63 -0.63 7.70 -5.60
CA LEU A 63 -1.04 8.60 -4.52
C LEU A 63 -2.56 8.74 -4.50
N ASN A 64 -3.17 8.46 -3.35
CA ASN A 64 -4.51 8.95 -3.04
C ASN A 64 -4.38 10.23 -2.20
N GLN A 65 -4.89 11.35 -2.72
CA GLN A 65 -4.93 12.62 -2.02
C GLN A 65 -6.35 12.94 -1.56
N PHE A 66 -6.47 13.39 -0.32
CA PHE A 66 -7.71 13.85 0.28
C PHE A 66 -7.56 15.30 0.71
N THR A 67 -8.28 16.20 0.06
CA THR A 67 -8.39 17.61 0.47
C THR A 67 -9.65 17.76 1.30
N VAL A 68 -9.47 18.06 2.59
CA VAL A 68 -10.54 18.13 3.58
C VAL A 68 -10.76 19.58 3.98
N ILE A 69 -11.99 20.07 3.80
CA ILE A 69 -12.38 21.46 4.05
C ILE A 69 -13.42 21.48 5.17
N GLU A 70 -13.04 22.05 6.32
CA GLU A 70 -13.89 22.21 7.50
C GLU A 70 -14.84 23.42 7.33
N ALA A 71 -15.91 23.49 8.14
CA ALA A 71 -16.94 24.53 8.01
C ALA A 71 -16.43 25.97 8.24
N ASP A 72 -15.32 26.13 8.96
CA ASP A 72 -14.63 27.41 9.17
C ASP A 72 -13.70 27.80 8.01
N GLY A 73 -13.64 26.98 6.96
CA GLY A 73 -12.80 27.17 5.79
C GLY A 73 -11.38 26.61 5.94
N LYS A 74 -11.03 25.99 7.07
CA LYS A 74 -9.72 25.37 7.24
C LYS A 74 -9.55 24.19 6.27
N VAL A 75 -8.44 24.19 5.55
CA VAL A 75 -8.09 23.13 4.59
C VAL A 75 -6.95 22.27 5.14
N SER A 76 -7.12 20.95 5.09
CA SER A 76 -6.08 19.96 5.38
C SER A 76 -5.91 19.03 4.18
N VAL A 77 -4.67 18.72 3.80
CA VAL A 77 -4.38 17.79 2.70
C VAL A 77 -3.68 16.56 3.26
N TYR A 78 -4.28 15.39 3.02
CA TYR A 78 -3.72 14.09 3.38
C TYR A 78 -3.30 13.34 2.12
N ARG A 79 -2.16 12.66 2.19
CA ARG A 79 -1.57 11.95 1.05
C ARG A 79 -1.19 10.55 1.48
N ASN A 80 -1.87 9.55 0.91
CA ASN A 80 -1.54 8.15 1.06
C ASN A 80 -0.70 7.72 -0.14
N TRP A 81 0.59 7.53 0.10
CA TRP A 81 1.54 7.08 -0.92
C TRP A 81 1.65 5.56 -0.89
N PHE A 82 1.58 4.97 -2.07
CA PHE A 82 1.71 3.54 -2.29
C PHE A 82 2.86 3.33 -3.27
N GLN A 83 3.71 2.35 -2.96
CA GLN A 83 4.67 1.81 -3.90
C GLN A 83 4.12 0.47 -4.38
N ASP A 84 3.90 0.38 -5.68
CA ASP A 84 3.48 -0.86 -6.33
C ASP A 84 4.71 -1.74 -6.55
N TYR A 85 4.53 -3.05 -6.40
CA TYR A 85 5.57 -4.03 -6.60
C TYR A 85 5.17 -5.06 -7.66
N ASP A 86 6.20 -5.64 -8.25
CA ASP A 86 6.16 -6.91 -8.96
C ASP A 86 6.99 -7.96 -8.18
N PRO A 87 6.95 -9.26 -8.53
CA PRO A 87 7.70 -10.28 -7.83
C PRO A 87 9.21 -10.01 -7.74
N ALA A 88 9.80 -9.38 -8.76
CA ALA A 88 11.24 -9.13 -8.80
C ALA A 88 11.64 -8.00 -7.84
N SER A 89 10.93 -6.87 -7.88
CA SER A 89 11.18 -5.70 -7.04
C SER A 89 10.92 -5.96 -5.57
N ILE A 90 9.85 -6.68 -5.19
CA ILE A 90 9.61 -7.02 -3.77
C ILE A 90 10.66 -8.00 -3.25
N THR A 91 11.09 -8.96 -4.08
CA THR A 91 12.16 -9.89 -3.72
C THR A 91 13.46 -9.13 -3.47
N ALA A 92 13.84 -8.23 -4.38
CA ALA A 92 15.06 -7.42 -4.23
C ALA A 92 15.04 -6.55 -2.97
N GLU A 93 13.90 -5.92 -2.65
CA GLU A 93 13.75 -5.10 -1.43
C GLU A 93 13.89 -5.95 -0.15
N LEU A 94 13.27 -7.14 -0.12
CA LEU A 94 13.36 -8.06 1.02
C LEU A 94 14.76 -8.64 1.21
N GLU A 95 15.43 -9.00 0.12
CA GLU A 95 16.82 -9.49 0.12
C GLU A 95 17.80 -8.41 0.57
N ALA A 96 17.65 -7.17 0.10
CA ALA A 96 18.41 -6.02 0.61
C ALA A 96 18.15 -5.78 2.11
N GLY A 97 16.96 -6.15 2.60
CA GLY A 97 16.60 -6.17 4.03
C GLY A 97 17.18 -7.33 4.84
N GLY A 98 17.88 -8.28 4.20
CA GLY A 98 18.46 -9.47 4.83
C GLY A 98 17.43 -10.55 5.14
N PHE A 99 16.48 -10.75 4.24
CA PHE A 99 15.55 -11.87 4.24
C PHE A 99 15.76 -12.74 3.01
N THR A 100 15.48 -14.03 3.12
CA THR A 100 15.36 -14.94 1.97
C THR A 100 13.89 -15.12 1.63
N VAL A 101 13.46 -14.87 0.40
CA VAL A 101 12.07 -15.14 -0.02
C VAL A 101 11.87 -16.66 -0.19
N GLU A 102 10.90 -17.22 0.52
CA GLU A 102 10.57 -18.66 0.48
C GLU A 102 9.36 -18.96 -0.42
N GLY A 103 8.51 -17.97 -0.70
CA GLY A 103 7.37 -18.15 -1.60
C GLY A 103 6.61 -16.86 -1.91
N ILE A 104 5.90 -16.90 -3.04
CA ILE A 104 5.12 -15.79 -3.62
C ILE A 104 3.76 -16.32 -4.09
N TRP A 105 2.71 -15.57 -3.79
CA TRP A 105 1.31 -15.86 -4.10
C TRP A 105 0.57 -14.59 -4.53
N GLY A 106 -0.62 -14.74 -5.12
CA GLY A 106 -1.51 -13.63 -5.47
C GLY A 106 -2.24 -13.00 -4.28
N ASP A 107 -2.15 -13.62 -3.09
CA ASP A 107 -2.70 -13.16 -1.82
C ASP A 107 -2.08 -13.93 -0.64
N LEU A 108 -2.50 -13.64 0.59
CA LEU A 108 -2.06 -14.34 1.81
C LEU A 108 -2.82 -15.64 2.11
N THR A 109 -3.74 -16.06 1.24
CA THR A 109 -4.53 -17.30 1.38
C THR A 109 -3.98 -18.46 0.55
N GLY A 110 -2.96 -18.20 -0.28
CA GLY A 110 -2.24 -19.21 -1.06
C GLY A 110 -2.66 -19.31 -2.53
N THR A 111 -3.41 -18.34 -3.04
CA THR A 111 -3.75 -18.29 -4.48
C THR A 111 -2.47 -18.15 -5.32
N PRO A 112 -2.29 -18.89 -6.41
CA PRO A 112 -1.15 -18.70 -7.30
C PRO A 112 -1.05 -17.24 -7.78
N TYR A 113 0.17 -16.71 -7.84
CA TYR A 113 0.40 -15.40 -8.45
C TYR A 113 0.30 -15.51 -9.98
N GLU A 114 -0.41 -14.58 -10.60
CA GLU A 114 -0.53 -14.44 -12.04
C GLU A 114 -0.25 -12.99 -12.45
N GLU A 115 0.14 -12.79 -13.72
CA GLU A 115 0.26 -11.45 -14.27
C GLU A 115 -1.13 -10.78 -14.26
N GLY A 116 -1.29 -9.76 -13.40
CA GLY A 116 -2.58 -9.10 -13.17
C GLY A 116 -3.19 -9.33 -11.78
N SER A 117 -2.62 -10.20 -10.95
CA SER A 117 -3.03 -10.34 -9.54
C SER A 117 -2.98 -8.99 -8.83
N ALA A 118 -4.01 -8.65 -8.04
CA ALA A 118 -4.10 -7.35 -7.40
C ALA A 118 -3.12 -7.15 -6.24
N TRP A 119 -2.69 -8.26 -5.64
CA TRP A 119 -1.76 -8.31 -4.52
C TRP A 119 -0.64 -9.30 -4.82
N ILE A 120 0.44 -9.17 -4.07
CA ILE A 120 1.47 -10.19 -3.94
C ILE A 120 1.57 -10.55 -2.46
N GLY A 121 1.24 -11.78 -2.11
CA GLY A 121 1.54 -12.37 -0.81
C GLY A 121 2.95 -12.94 -0.81
N VAL A 122 3.74 -12.64 0.23
CA VAL A 122 5.14 -13.10 0.34
C VAL A 122 5.38 -13.74 1.70
N VAL A 123 6.09 -14.85 1.69
CA VAL A 123 6.72 -15.42 2.89
C VAL A 123 8.22 -15.27 2.75
N ALA A 124 8.84 -14.53 3.67
CA ALA A 124 10.27 -14.30 3.68
C ALA A 124 10.87 -14.70 5.04
N ARG A 125 11.97 -15.44 5.03
CA ARG A 125 12.63 -15.92 6.24
C ARG A 125 13.78 -15.00 6.61
N LYS A 126 13.90 -14.68 7.90
CA LYS A 126 15.09 -14.05 8.45
C LYS A 126 16.28 -15.01 8.32
N GLU A 127 17.34 -14.52 7.70
CA GLU A 127 18.69 -15.07 7.86
C GLU A 127 19.21 -14.87 9.27
#